data_AF-A0AAN7GEB6-F1
#
_entry.id   AF-A0AAN7GEB6-F1
#
_cell.length_a   1.000
_cell.length_b   1.000
_cell.length_c   1.000
_cell.angle_alpha   90.00
_cell.angle_beta   90.00
_cell.angle_gamma   90.00
#
_symmetry.space_group_name_H-M   'P 1'
#
loop_
_entity.id
_entity.type
_entity.pdbx_description
1 polymer ?
#
loop_
_entity_poly.entity_id
_entity_poly.type
_entity_poly.pdbx_seq_one_letter_code
_entity_poly.pdbx_strand_id
1 'polypeptide(L)'
;MSTVDDSPAAKRWLPLEANPDVMNQNEAECFDMFGLDEELLEMVPKSVLAVLFLYPLTSQSEEERIQQDKLKREYSDKVYFMKQTVGNACGTIGLLHAIGNITSEINLGELYELDGRKSAPVFHGPSSPNTLLQDAATVIQGMIDKNPDSHNFNAIVVSKKAGGDV
;
A
#
# COMPACT_ATOMS: atom_id res chain seq x y z
N MET A 1 9.95 -19.85 -0.28
CA MET A 1 9.09 -19.94 0.92
C MET A 1 9.67 -18.94 1.92
N SER A 2 9.03 -17.79 2.09
CA SER A 2 9.53 -16.73 2.99
C SER A 2 8.32 -16.06 3.64
N THR A 3 7.67 -16.80 4.53
CA THR A 3 6.81 -16.23 5.56
C THR A 3 7.72 -15.52 6.56
N VAL A 4 7.23 -14.44 7.16
CA VAL A 4 7.91 -13.79 8.29
C VAL A 4 8.15 -14.87 9.36
N ASP A 5 9.38 -15.01 9.83
CA ASP A 5 9.71 -15.98 10.88
C ASP A 5 9.10 -15.48 12.20
N ASP A 6 8.18 -16.24 12.78
CA ASP A 6 7.56 -15.95 14.08
C ASP A 6 8.29 -16.65 15.24
N SER A 7 9.47 -17.22 14.99
CA SER A 7 10.30 -17.79 16.05
C SER A 7 10.75 -16.71 17.06
N PRO A 8 11.00 -17.08 18.33
CA PRO A 8 11.51 -16.14 19.34
C PRO A 8 12.86 -15.50 18.99
N ALA A 9 13.60 -16.09 18.03
CA ALA A 9 14.90 -15.60 17.55
C ALA A 9 14.78 -14.64 16.35
N ALA A 10 13.57 -14.47 15.79
CA ALA A 10 13.35 -13.63 14.63
C ALA A 10 13.53 -12.14 14.96
N LYS A 11 14.14 -11.41 14.03
CA LYS A 11 14.29 -9.95 14.15
C LYS A 11 12.91 -9.29 14.06
N ARG A 12 12.61 -8.40 15.01
CA ARG A 12 11.36 -7.62 15.06
C ARG A 12 11.66 -6.16 15.27
N TRP A 13 10.98 -5.30 14.55
CA TRP A 13 11.04 -3.84 14.74
C TRP A 13 9.87 -3.37 15.61
N LEU A 14 9.91 -2.10 16.00
CA LEU A 14 8.71 -1.42 16.49
C LEU A 14 7.79 -1.17 15.30
N PRO A 15 6.48 -1.46 15.41
CA PRO A 15 5.53 -1.18 14.34
C PRO A 15 5.47 0.33 14.10
N LEU A 16 5.48 0.72 12.82
CA LEU A 16 5.31 2.10 12.42
C LEU A 16 3.84 2.50 12.57
N GLU A 17 3.58 3.62 13.23
CA GLU A 17 2.23 4.18 13.36
C GLU A 17 1.74 4.73 12.01
N ALA A 18 0.50 4.41 11.63
CA ALA A 18 -0.16 4.98 10.47
C ALA A 18 -0.59 6.42 10.78
N ASN A 19 0.37 7.33 10.69
CA ASN A 19 0.20 8.74 10.97
C ASN A 19 1.05 9.56 9.98
N PRO A 20 0.45 10.50 9.21
CA PRO A 20 1.17 11.34 8.28
C PRO A 20 2.40 12.06 8.87
N ASP A 21 2.31 12.55 10.11
CA ASP A 21 3.41 13.26 10.79
C ASP A 21 4.63 12.35 11.02
N VAL A 22 4.39 11.04 11.19
CA VAL A 22 5.42 10.02 11.36
C VAL A 22 5.98 9.55 10.01
N MET A 23 5.15 9.55 8.97
CA MET A 23 5.48 8.97 7.66
C MET A 23 6.07 9.96 6.64
N ASN A 24 5.90 11.27 6.86
CA ASN A 24 6.37 12.32 5.95
C ASN A 24 7.85 12.16 5.57
N GLN A 25 8.14 12.32 4.28
CA GLN A 25 9.48 12.22 3.69
C GLN A 25 9.86 13.54 3.00
N ASN A 26 11.13 13.71 2.64
CA ASN A 26 11.59 14.97 2.05
C ASN A 26 10.95 15.28 0.67
N GLU A 27 10.64 14.26 -0.13
CA GLU A 27 10.17 14.39 -1.53
C GLU A 27 8.66 14.23 -1.71
N ALA A 28 7.96 13.71 -0.70
CA ALA A 28 6.53 13.46 -0.74
C ALA A 28 5.88 13.78 0.61
N GLU A 29 4.65 14.27 0.56
CA GLU A 29 3.84 14.61 1.73
C GLU A 29 2.73 13.57 1.89
N CYS A 30 2.51 13.15 3.13
CA CYS A 30 1.48 12.21 3.52
C CYS A 30 0.24 12.98 4.02
N PHE A 31 -0.94 12.48 3.69
CA PHE A 31 -2.24 13.04 4.09
C PHE A 31 -3.16 11.92 4.56
N ASP A 32 -4.00 12.19 5.57
CA ASP A 32 -5.07 11.26 5.92
C ASP A 32 -6.12 11.19 4.81
N MET A 33 -6.58 9.97 4.52
CA MET A 33 -7.79 9.73 3.73
C MET A 33 -8.95 9.46 4.70
N PHE A 34 -9.83 10.44 4.84
CA PHE A 34 -10.93 10.41 5.82
C PHE A 34 -12.06 9.44 5.45
N GLY A 35 -12.19 9.10 4.17
CA GLY A 35 -13.18 8.16 3.67
C GLY A 35 -13.00 7.87 2.19
N LEU A 36 -13.88 7.02 1.66
CA LEU A 36 -13.80 6.49 0.28
C LEU A 36 -14.89 7.04 -0.64
N ASP A 37 -15.82 7.83 -0.12
CA ASP A 37 -16.80 8.57 -0.89
C ASP A 37 -16.18 9.78 -1.59
N GLU A 38 -16.79 10.17 -2.71
CA GLU A 38 -16.26 11.19 -3.63
C GLU A 38 -15.93 12.51 -2.93
N GLU A 39 -16.82 12.98 -2.04
CA GLU A 39 -16.64 14.24 -1.31
C GLU A 39 -15.42 14.21 -0.38
N LEU A 40 -15.16 13.09 0.31
CA LEU A 40 -13.99 12.96 1.18
C LEU A 40 -12.70 12.75 0.39
N LEU A 41 -12.76 12.07 -0.76
CA LEU A 41 -11.59 11.93 -1.64
C LEU A 41 -11.14 13.27 -2.23
N GLU A 42 -12.06 14.22 -2.47
CA GLU A 42 -11.75 15.57 -2.95
C GLU A 42 -10.97 16.43 -1.93
N MET A 43 -10.97 16.04 -0.65
CA MET A 43 -10.21 16.73 0.40
C MET A 43 -8.69 16.47 0.32
N VAL A 44 -8.28 15.44 -0.42
CA VAL A 44 -6.88 15.04 -0.59
C VAL A 44 -6.26 15.79 -1.78
N PRO A 45 -4.96 16.16 -1.75
CA PRO A 45 -4.30 16.75 -2.91
C PRO A 45 -4.37 15.87 -4.16
N LYS A 46 -4.58 16.48 -5.32
CA LYS A 46 -4.76 15.76 -6.60
C LYS A 46 -3.51 15.06 -7.12
N SER A 47 -2.33 15.45 -6.65
CA SER A 47 -1.03 14.88 -7.05
C SER A 47 -0.72 13.58 -6.30
N VAL A 48 -1.66 12.63 -6.32
CA VAL A 48 -1.55 11.35 -5.62
C VAL A 48 -0.51 10.47 -6.29
N LEU A 49 0.36 9.87 -5.47
CA LEU A 49 1.44 9.00 -5.89
C LEU A 49 1.23 7.56 -5.42
N ALA A 50 0.70 7.38 -4.22
CA ALA A 50 0.38 6.07 -3.64
C ALA A 50 -0.69 6.20 -2.56
N VAL A 51 -1.34 5.08 -2.24
CA VAL A 51 -2.22 4.94 -1.07
C VAL A 51 -1.67 3.80 -0.21
N LEU A 52 -1.33 4.11 1.05
CA LEU A 52 -0.95 3.15 2.07
C LEU A 52 -2.20 2.77 2.84
N PHE A 53 -2.59 1.50 2.79
CA PHE A 53 -3.78 1.00 3.49
C PHE A 53 -3.39 0.04 4.61
N LEU A 54 -3.70 0.42 5.84
CA LEU A 54 -3.58 -0.42 7.03
C LEU A 54 -4.94 -1.09 7.29
N TYR A 55 -4.92 -2.42 7.40
CA TYR A 55 -6.11 -3.23 7.61
C TYR A 55 -5.81 -4.40 8.57
N PRO A 56 -6.84 -4.94 9.26
CA PRO A 56 -6.65 -6.03 10.21
C PRO A 56 -6.28 -7.32 9.49
N LEU A 57 -5.31 -8.04 10.06
CA LEU A 57 -4.96 -9.38 9.61
C LEU A 57 -5.84 -10.39 10.34
N THR A 58 -6.79 -10.98 9.61
CA THR A 58 -7.69 -12.01 10.10
C THR A 58 -7.30 -13.37 9.53
N SER A 59 -7.75 -14.46 10.16
CA SER A 59 -7.55 -15.82 9.63
C SER A 59 -8.02 -15.97 8.19
N GLN A 60 -9.15 -15.33 7.85
CA GLN A 60 -9.67 -15.30 6.49
C GLN A 60 -8.72 -14.57 5.52
N SER A 61 -8.24 -13.38 5.89
CA SER A 61 -7.30 -12.62 5.05
C SER A 61 -5.97 -13.36 4.86
N GLU A 62 -5.50 -14.10 5.87
CA GLU A 62 -4.29 -14.92 5.78
C GLU A 62 -4.49 -16.10 4.83
N GLU A 63 -5.65 -16.74 4.88
CA GLU A 63 -5.96 -17.84 4.00
C GLU A 63 -6.08 -17.37 2.55
N GLU A 64 -6.73 -16.24 2.30
CA GLU A 64 -6.75 -15.58 0.98
C GLU A 64 -5.32 -15.27 0.49
N ARG A 65 -4.48 -14.67 1.35
CA ARG A 65 -3.06 -14.40 1.02
C ARG A 65 -2.32 -15.67 0.60
N ILE A 66 -2.50 -16.76 1.35
CA ILE A 66 -1.86 -18.05 1.06
C ILE A 66 -2.36 -18.63 -0.29
N GLN A 67 -3.65 -18.54 -0.58
CA GLN A 67 -4.17 -19.00 -1.88
C GLN A 67 -3.64 -18.15 -3.03
N GLN A 68 -3.60 -16.84 -2.84
CA GLN A 68 -3.03 -15.91 -3.81
C GLN A 68 -1.54 -16.19 -4.10
N ASP A 69 -0.76 -16.55 -3.09
CA ASP A 69 0.66 -16.89 -3.23
C ASP A 69 0.95 -18.19 -3.99
N LYS A 70 -0.04 -19.08 -4.10
CA LYS A 70 0.08 -20.29 -4.92
C LYS A 70 -0.04 -19.97 -6.42
N LEU A 71 -0.62 -18.83 -6.77
CA LEU A 71 -0.76 -18.39 -8.15
C LEU A 71 0.55 -17.75 -8.60
N LYS A 72 1.15 -18.30 -9.67
CA LYS A 72 2.25 -17.60 -10.34
C LYS A 72 1.67 -16.36 -11.03
N ARG A 73 2.24 -15.20 -10.69
CA ARG A 73 1.89 -13.91 -11.29
C ARG A 73 3.13 -13.32 -11.92
N GLU A 74 2.99 -12.95 -13.18
CA GLU A 74 3.95 -12.09 -13.85
C GLU A 74 3.49 -10.64 -13.67
N TYR A 75 4.45 -9.74 -13.49
CA TYR A 75 4.23 -8.31 -13.36
C TYR A 75 5.35 -7.58 -14.08
N SER A 76 5.12 -6.32 -14.43
CA SER A 76 6.11 -5.50 -15.14
C SER A 76 7.42 -5.39 -14.36
N ASP A 77 8.56 -5.59 -15.02
CA ASP A 77 9.91 -5.41 -14.44
C ASP A 77 10.17 -3.97 -13.97
N LYS A 78 9.29 -3.02 -14.33
CA LYS A 78 9.32 -1.63 -13.85
C LYS A 78 8.79 -1.47 -12.42
N VAL A 79 8.02 -2.44 -11.92
CA VAL A 79 7.45 -2.36 -10.56
C VAL A 79 8.53 -2.73 -9.56
N TYR A 80 8.90 -1.77 -8.71
CA TYR A 80 9.77 -2.04 -7.58
C TYR A 80 9.01 -2.81 -6.50
N PHE A 81 9.44 -4.04 -6.21
CA PHE A 81 8.83 -4.88 -5.20
C PHE A 81 9.89 -5.57 -4.35
N MET A 82 9.62 -5.67 -3.05
CA MET A 82 10.46 -6.38 -2.10
C MET A 82 9.62 -7.07 -1.03
N LYS A 83 10.07 -8.23 -0.57
CA LYS A 83 9.40 -8.98 0.50
C LYS A 83 9.81 -8.47 1.86
N GLN A 84 8.86 -8.48 2.78
CA GLN A 84 9.12 -8.26 4.19
C GLN A 84 9.71 -9.53 4.81
N THR A 85 10.89 -9.42 5.41
CA THR A 85 11.57 -10.53 6.11
C THR A 85 11.75 -10.28 7.61
N VAL A 86 11.29 -9.12 8.10
CA VAL A 86 11.43 -8.69 9.50
C VAL A 86 10.05 -8.43 10.07
N GLY A 87 9.79 -8.91 11.30
CA GLY A 87 8.50 -8.69 11.98
C GLY A 87 8.26 -7.21 12.24
N ASN A 88 7.00 -6.78 12.11
CA ASN A 88 6.53 -5.39 12.29
C ASN A 88 7.14 -4.35 11.31
N ALA A 89 7.84 -4.78 10.26
CA ALA A 89 8.42 -3.86 9.28
C ALA A 89 7.44 -3.39 8.19
N CYS A 90 6.16 -3.79 8.23
CA CYS A 90 5.20 -3.55 7.15
C CYS A 90 5.05 -2.08 6.79
N GLY A 91 4.99 -1.17 7.76
CA GLY A 91 4.90 0.27 7.48
C GLY A 91 6.13 0.79 6.75
N THR A 92 7.33 0.36 7.14
CA THR A 92 8.58 0.73 6.43
C THR A 92 8.62 0.14 5.03
N ILE A 93 8.24 -1.14 4.86
CA ILE A 93 8.21 -1.79 3.56
C ILE A 93 7.17 -1.12 2.64
N GLY A 94 6.00 -0.76 3.16
CA GLY A 94 4.98 -0.03 2.41
C GLY A 94 5.47 1.35 1.94
N LEU A 95 6.18 2.10 2.79
CA LEU A 95 6.81 3.36 2.40
C LEU A 95 7.89 3.17 1.34
N LEU A 96 8.74 2.14 1.46
CA LEU A 96 9.75 1.82 0.45
C LEU A 96 9.12 1.41 -0.87
N HIS A 97 8.01 0.68 -0.86
CA HIS A 97 7.23 0.38 -2.06
C HIS A 97 6.64 1.65 -2.67
N ALA A 98 6.06 2.55 -1.88
CA ALA A 98 5.56 3.84 -2.37
C ALA A 98 6.69 4.63 -3.04
N ILE A 99 7.78 4.92 -2.31
CA ILE A 99 8.92 5.72 -2.81
C ILE A 99 9.62 5.05 -3.98
N GLY A 100 9.87 3.74 -3.92
CA GLY A 100 10.57 3.00 -4.98
C GLY A 100 9.80 2.94 -6.30
N ASN A 101 8.49 3.19 -6.27
CA ASN A 101 7.64 3.30 -7.47
C ASN A 101 7.26 4.75 -7.80
N ILE A 102 7.61 5.73 -6.95
CA ILE A 102 7.52 7.16 -7.26
C ILE A 102 8.69 7.50 -8.17
N THR A 103 8.46 7.46 -9.48
CA THR A 103 9.36 8.15 -10.41
C THR A 103 8.55 8.83 -11.49
N SER A 104 9.01 10.00 -11.89
CA SER A 104 8.58 10.74 -13.07
C SER A 104 8.63 9.96 -14.39
N GLU A 105 9.21 8.75 -14.40
CA GLU A 105 9.40 7.91 -15.58
C GLU A 105 8.54 6.63 -15.57
N ILE A 106 7.92 6.28 -14.43
CA ILE A 106 7.09 5.08 -14.29
C ILE A 106 5.61 5.47 -14.37
N ASN A 107 5.13 5.73 -15.59
CA ASN A 107 3.71 5.61 -15.87
C ASN A 107 3.41 4.14 -16.17
N LEU A 108 3.05 3.38 -15.14
CA LEU A 108 2.67 1.98 -15.32
C LEU A 108 1.39 1.86 -16.16
N GLY A 109 0.50 2.87 -16.10
CA GLY A 109 -0.85 2.75 -16.66
C GLY A 109 -1.69 1.68 -15.96
N GLU A 110 -1.25 1.22 -14.78
CA GLU A 110 -1.70 0.02 -14.10
C GLU A 110 -1.71 0.26 -12.58
N LEU A 111 -2.69 -0.31 -11.88
CA LEU A 111 -2.78 -0.32 -10.43
C LEU A 111 -2.21 -1.63 -9.87
N TYR A 112 -1.24 -1.50 -8.96
CA TYR A 112 -0.65 -2.63 -8.24
C TYR A 112 -0.83 -2.49 -6.72
N GLU A 113 -1.23 -3.58 -6.08
CA GLU A 113 -1.14 -3.76 -4.62
C GLU A 113 0.20 -4.41 -4.27
N LEU A 114 0.95 -3.74 -3.40
CA LEU A 114 2.28 -4.14 -2.98
C LEU A 114 2.27 -4.52 -1.50
N ASP A 115 2.01 -5.81 -1.23
CA ASP A 115 2.11 -6.39 0.11
C ASP A 115 3.40 -7.20 0.23
N GLY A 116 4.32 -6.75 1.08
CA GLY A 116 5.60 -7.43 1.33
C GLY A 116 5.46 -8.84 1.90
N ARG A 117 4.29 -9.24 2.40
CA ARG A 117 3.99 -10.59 2.90
C ARG A 117 3.54 -11.53 1.78
N LYS A 118 3.31 -11.00 0.57
CA LYS A 118 2.99 -11.78 -0.63
C LYS A 118 4.25 -12.15 -1.40
N SER A 119 4.07 -13.13 -2.26
CA SER A 119 5.12 -13.66 -3.14
C SER A 119 5.45 -12.73 -4.30
N ALA A 120 4.49 -11.92 -4.75
CA ALA A 120 4.56 -10.98 -5.86
C ALA A 120 3.46 -9.88 -5.73
N PRO A 121 3.60 -8.74 -6.43
CA PRO A 121 2.55 -7.74 -6.59
C PRO A 121 1.21 -8.33 -7.08
N VAL A 122 0.12 -7.65 -6.76
CA VAL A 122 -1.23 -7.99 -7.28
C VAL A 122 -1.66 -6.89 -8.25
N PHE A 123 -1.90 -7.27 -9.49
CA PHE A 123 -2.45 -6.37 -10.51
C PHE A 123 -3.97 -6.23 -10.33
N HIS A 124 -4.45 -4.98 -10.27
CA HIS A 124 -5.88 -4.65 -10.09
C HIS A 124 -6.54 -4.05 -11.33
N GLY A 125 -5.80 -3.86 -12.42
CA GLY A 125 -6.32 -3.31 -13.67
C GLY A 125 -5.61 -2.04 -14.11
N PRO A 126 -6.02 -1.47 -15.26
CA PRO A 126 -5.53 -0.19 -15.73
C PRO A 126 -5.81 0.95 -14.74
N SER A 127 -4.89 1.91 -14.63
CA SER A 127 -5.06 3.13 -13.84
C SER A 127 -4.24 4.27 -14.43
N SER A 128 -4.38 5.48 -13.88
CA SER A 128 -3.67 6.67 -14.33
C SER A 128 -3.37 7.58 -13.14
N PRO A 129 -2.42 8.53 -13.27
CA PRO A 129 -2.18 9.52 -12.21
C PRO A 129 -3.43 10.28 -11.76
N ASN A 130 -4.42 10.47 -12.64
CA ASN A 130 -5.64 11.22 -12.34
C ASN A 130 -6.76 10.35 -11.73
N THR A 131 -6.68 9.03 -11.86
CA THR A 131 -7.71 8.09 -11.37
C THR A 131 -7.19 7.20 -10.24
N LEU A 132 -5.87 7.23 -9.96
CA LEU A 132 -5.20 6.39 -8.98
C LEU A 132 -5.92 6.37 -7.63
N LEU A 133 -6.35 7.52 -7.15
CA LEU A 133 -7.02 7.65 -5.86
C LEU A 133 -8.37 6.90 -5.85
N GLN A 134 -9.18 7.08 -6.89
CA GLN A 134 -10.50 6.46 -7.04
C GLN A 134 -10.38 4.95 -7.30
N ASP A 135 -9.43 4.54 -8.14
CA ASP A 135 -9.17 3.14 -8.46
C ASP A 135 -8.69 2.40 -7.19
N ALA A 136 -7.78 3.00 -6.42
CA ALA A 136 -7.34 2.47 -5.14
C ALA A 136 -8.48 2.43 -4.11
N ALA A 137 -9.31 3.48 -4.01
CA ALA A 137 -10.46 3.50 -3.12
C ALA A 137 -11.44 2.36 -3.42
N THR A 138 -11.65 2.03 -4.70
CA THR A 138 -12.49 0.89 -5.11
C THR A 138 -11.93 -0.44 -4.60
N VAL A 139 -10.61 -0.65 -4.73
CA VAL A 139 -9.95 -1.86 -4.21
C VAL A 139 -10.05 -1.93 -2.67
N ILE A 140 -9.80 -0.81 -1.99
CA ILE A 140 -9.87 -0.69 -0.53
C ILE A 140 -11.28 -0.97 -0.03
N GLN A 141 -12.31 -0.44 -0.68
CA GLN A 141 -13.71 -0.71 -0.33
C GLN A 141 -13.99 -2.21 -0.36
N GLY A 142 -13.54 -2.92 -1.40
CA GLY A 142 -13.66 -4.38 -1.49
C GLY A 142 -12.90 -5.13 -0.38
N MET A 143 -11.82 -4.57 0.17
CA MET A 143 -11.13 -5.13 1.34
C MET A 143 -11.88 -4.87 2.65
N ILE A 144 -12.50 -3.69 2.80
CA ILE A 144 -13.34 -3.33 3.95
C ILE A 144 -14.60 -4.19 3.99
N ASP A 145 -15.27 -4.38 2.85
CA ASP A 145 -16.51 -5.17 2.74
C ASP A 145 -16.33 -6.63 3.16
N LYS A 146 -15.10 -7.16 3.02
CA LYS A 146 -14.74 -8.51 3.50
C LYS A 146 -14.57 -8.60 5.02
N ASN A 147 -14.52 -7.48 5.72
CA ASN A 147 -14.26 -7.37 7.15
C ASN A 147 -15.33 -6.47 7.83
N PRO A 148 -16.63 -6.80 7.71
CA PRO A 148 -17.73 -5.91 8.10
C PRO A 148 -17.78 -5.60 9.61
N ASP A 149 -17.21 -6.48 10.44
CA ASP A 149 -17.18 -6.32 11.89
C ASP A 149 -15.95 -5.53 12.39
N SER A 150 -15.07 -5.09 11.49
CA SER A 150 -13.88 -4.33 11.85
C SER A 150 -14.07 -2.83 11.66
N HIS A 151 -13.44 -2.07 12.54
CA HIS A 151 -13.26 -0.62 12.39
C HIS A 151 -11.77 -0.24 12.36
N ASN A 152 -10.88 -1.24 12.36
CA ASN A 152 -9.44 -1.03 12.49
C ASN A 152 -8.77 -0.86 11.13
N PHE A 153 -9.18 0.20 10.42
CA PHE A 153 -8.61 0.60 9.15
C PHE A 153 -8.00 1.98 9.25
N ASN A 154 -6.95 2.23 8.48
CA ASN A 154 -6.43 3.57 8.24
C ASN A 154 -5.88 3.63 6.81
N ALA A 155 -6.07 4.77 6.15
CA ALA A 155 -5.55 5.01 4.82
C ALA A 155 -4.78 6.34 4.81
N ILE A 156 -3.56 6.28 4.28
CA ILE A 156 -2.69 7.44 4.10
C ILE A 156 -2.39 7.60 2.63
N VAL A 157 -2.57 8.82 2.14
CA VAL A 157 -2.24 9.20 0.77
C VAL A 157 -0.87 9.82 0.74
N VAL A 158 0.00 9.30 -0.12
CA VAL A 158 1.29 9.88 -0.44
C VAL A 158 1.10 10.75 -1.67
N SER A 159 1.36 12.05 -1.55
CA SER A 159 1.24 13.04 -2.62
C SER A 159 2.57 13.73 -2.89
N LYS A 160 2.77 14.18 -4.14
CA LYS A 160 3.92 15.01 -4.49
C LYS A 160 3.89 16.32 -3.68
N LYS A 161 5.05 16.72 -3.16
CA LYS A 161 5.21 18.00 -2.47
C LYS A 161 5.10 19.18 -3.45
N ALA A 162 4.37 20.23 -3.05
CA ALA A 162 4.27 21.46 -3.85
C ALA A 162 5.65 22.15 -3.93
N GLY A 163 6.19 22.29 -5.14
CA GLY A 163 7.48 22.96 -5.39
C GLY A 163 8.72 22.06 -5.44
N GLY A 164 8.56 20.73 -5.45
CA GLY A 164 9.67 19.80 -5.75
C GLY A 164 9.85 19.64 -7.27
N ASP A 165 10.97 20.13 -7.80
CA ASP A 165 11.44 19.78 -9.14
C ASP A 165 11.76 18.28 -9.20
N VAL A 166 11.49 17.67 -10.36
CA VAL A 166 12.01 16.35 -10.74
C VAL A 166 13.32 16.57 -11.47
#